data_AF-A0A0H4W8M5-F1
#
_entry.id   AF-A0A0H4W8M5-F1
#
_cell.length_a   1.000
_cell.length_b   1.000
_cell.length_c   1.000
_cell.angle_alpha   90.00
_cell.angle_beta   90.00
_cell.angle_gamma   90.00
#
_symmetry.space_group_name_H-M   'P 1'
#
loop_
_entity.id
_entity.type
_entity.pdbx_description
1 polymer ?
#
loop_
_entity_poly.entity_id
_entity_poly.type
_entity_poly.pdbx_seq_one_letter_code
_entity_poly.pdbx_strand_id
1 'polypeptide(L)'
;MGILAFVFFVVVVVGLFYRWATRKTRRRTKVLAQEFPAEWRKILSDRVGFYHTLKTEEEKYQFEKMIQLFLSEKRITGIEVVVDDLTKVLVAASAVIPIYGFKDWEYPNLGEVLVFPGSLERFKHGDSEAVSEVLGRVNPFQNDHYVTLSKPALEKGFNDMADRQNVGIHEFAHLLDQADGEINGRPTAYLPDDLVQPWEELMYRKIKQIKKGESDINPYGATNEAEFFAVATEYFFEKPGQLAENHPGLYKMLTQIFQQNPKRRFKLNFRELLNPYGKRLGRNEPCPCGSAEKYKNCCLPKKQSA
;
A
#
# COMPACT_ATOMS: atom_id res chain seq x y z
N MET A 1 -9.63 -52.21 28.14
CA MET A 1 -10.45 -51.04 27.75
C MET A 1 -9.73 -49.71 27.97
N GLY A 2 -9.11 -49.46 29.13
CA GLY A 2 -8.44 -48.17 29.42
C GLY A 2 -7.30 -47.77 28.47
N ILE A 3 -6.43 -48.71 28.08
CA ILE A 3 -5.29 -48.42 27.19
C ILE A 3 -5.77 -48.02 25.78
N LEU A 4 -6.75 -48.74 25.21
CA LEU A 4 -7.30 -48.42 23.88
C LEU A 4 -8.02 -47.06 23.88
N ALA A 5 -8.77 -46.75 24.94
CA ALA A 5 -9.42 -45.45 25.11
C ALA A 5 -8.39 -44.31 25.25
N PHE A 6 -7.31 -44.53 26.00
CA PHE A 6 -6.22 -43.58 26.15
C PHE A 6 -5.47 -43.32 24.83
N VAL A 7 -5.14 -44.38 24.07
CA VAL A 7 -4.51 -44.26 22.75
C VAL A 7 -5.41 -43.49 21.79
N PHE A 8 -6.71 -43.80 21.75
CA PHE A 8 -7.67 -43.05 20.93
C PHE A 8 -7.72 -41.56 21.29
N PHE A 9 -7.78 -41.25 22.59
CA PHE A 9 -7.77 -39.87 23.07
C PHE A 9 -6.49 -39.12 22.63
N VAL A 10 -5.31 -39.73 22.79
CA VAL A 10 -4.04 -39.13 22.35
C VAL A 10 -4.04 -38.88 20.84
N VAL A 11 -4.50 -39.83 20.02
CA VAL A 11 -4.60 -39.66 18.57
C VAL A 11 -5.53 -38.49 18.21
N VAL A 12 -6.67 -38.34 18.89
CA VAL A 12 -7.59 -37.22 18.65
C VAL A 12 -6.93 -35.89 19.04
N VAL A 13 -6.29 -35.81 20.20
CA VAL A 13 -5.62 -34.58 20.66
C VAL A 13 -4.47 -34.20 19.71
N VAL A 14 -3.64 -35.16 19.32
CA VAL A 14 -2.56 -34.93 18.34
C VAL A 14 -3.13 -34.52 16.98
N GLY A 15 -4.22 -35.15 16.54
CA GLY A 15 -4.90 -34.78 15.30
C GLY A 15 -5.48 -33.36 15.32
N LEU A 16 -6.12 -32.96 16.43
CA LEU A 16 -6.63 -31.60 16.64
C LEU A 16 -5.49 -30.58 16.70
N PHE A 17 -4.41 -30.89 17.43
CA PHE A 17 -3.22 -30.04 17.52
C PHE A 17 -2.56 -29.86 16.15
N TYR A 18 -2.32 -30.95 15.42
CA TYR A 18 -1.77 -30.89 14.05
C TYR A 18 -2.67 -30.05 13.14
N ARG A 19 -4.00 -30.21 13.23
CA ARG A 19 -4.95 -29.43 12.44
C ARG A 19 -4.94 -27.95 12.84
N TRP A 20 -4.78 -27.62 14.11
CA TRP A 20 -4.65 -26.24 14.55
C TRP A 20 -3.32 -25.62 14.10
N ALA A 21 -2.19 -26.30 14.37
CA ALA A 21 -0.84 -25.84 14.06
C ALA A 21 -0.62 -25.63 12.55
N THR A 22 -1.20 -26.49 11.70
CA THR A 22 -1.09 -26.38 10.24
C THR A 22 -2.20 -25.57 9.59
N ARG A 23 -3.11 -24.94 10.36
CA ARG A 23 -4.26 -24.20 9.81
C ARG A 23 -3.83 -23.02 8.93
N LYS A 24 -2.87 -22.21 9.39
CA LYS A 24 -2.35 -21.05 8.64
C LYS A 24 -1.73 -21.51 7.32
N THR A 25 -0.78 -22.44 7.38
CA THR A 25 -0.10 -22.99 6.19
C THR A 25 -1.07 -23.58 5.19
N ARG A 26 -2.00 -24.45 5.61
CA ARG A 26 -2.97 -25.07 4.69
C ARG A 26 -3.91 -24.05 4.05
N ARG A 27 -4.34 -23.02 4.79
CA ARG A 27 -5.14 -21.93 4.24
C ARG A 27 -4.35 -21.19 3.16
N ARG A 28 -3.10 -20.85 3.44
CA ARG A 28 -2.21 -20.18 2.47
C ARG A 28 -1.96 -21.02 1.23
N THR A 29 -1.63 -22.30 1.39
CA THR A 29 -1.45 -23.21 0.25
C THR A 29 -2.70 -23.24 -0.61
N LYS A 30 -3.90 -23.27 -0.01
CA LYS A 30 -5.16 -23.24 -0.75
C LYS A 30 -5.36 -21.91 -1.49
N VAL A 31 -5.07 -20.77 -0.87
CA VAL A 31 -5.19 -19.44 -1.48
C VAL A 31 -4.18 -19.28 -2.63
N LEU A 32 -2.93 -19.67 -2.41
CA LEU A 32 -1.86 -19.56 -3.40
C LEU A 32 -2.06 -20.52 -4.58
N ALA A 33 -2.73 -21.64 -4.38
CA ALA A 33 -3.12 -22.55 -5.46
C ALA A 33 -4.22 -21.99 -6.38
N GLN A 34 -4.97 -20.98 -5.93
CA GLN A 34 -5.96 -20.31 -6.77
C GLN A 34 -5.27 -19.36 -7.75
N GLU A 35 -5.80 -19.29 -8.97
CA GLU A 35 -5.40 -18.28 -9.94
C GLU A 35 -5.72 -16.88 -9.42
N PHE A 36 -4.86 -15.93 -9.77
CA PHE A 36 -5.10 -14.53 -9.43
C PHE A 36 -6.21 -13.97 -10.33
N PRO A 37 -7.30 -13.42 -9.75
CA PRO A 37 -8.46 -12.98 -10.51
C PRO A 37 -8.12 -11.98 -11.62
N ALA A 38 -8.71 -12.17 -12.81
CA ALA A 38 -8.45 -11.31 -13.97
C ALA A 38 -8.80 -9.83 -13.71
N GLU A 39 -9.91 -9.57 -13.03
CA GLU A 39 -10.34 -8.21 -12.66
C GLU A 39 -9.33 -7.52 -11.72
N TRP A 40 -8.77 -8.25 -10.76
CA TRP A 40 -7.75 -7.71 -9.87
C TRP A 40 -6.47 -7.38 -10.63
N ARG A 41 -6.09 -8.24 -11.60
CA ARG A 41 -4.91 -8.00 -12.44
C ARG A 41 -5.10 -6.77 -13.32
N LYS A 42 -6.31 -6.60 -13.85
CA LYS A 42 -6.68 -5.39 -14.59
C LYS A 42 -6.57 -4.15 -13.71
N ILE A 43 -7.08 -4.17 -12.47
CA ILE A 43 -6.92 -3.06 -11.52
C ILE A 43 -5.44 -2.74 -11.27
N LEU A 44 -4.60 -3.74 -11.02
CA LEU A 44 -3.16 -3.54 -10.84
C LEU A 44 -2.50 -2.91 -12.07
N SER A 45 -2.86 -3.39 -13.27
CA SER A 45 -2.36 -2.87 -14.54
C SER A 45 -2.94 -1.51 -14.94
N ASP A 46 -4.07 -1.09 -14.38
CA ASP A 46 -4.69 0.20 -14.74
C ASP A 46 -4.34 1.29 -13.72
N ARG A 47 -4.12 0.92 -12.45
CA ARG A 47 -4.09 1.85 -11.32
C ARG A 47 -2.79 1.82 -10.52
N VAL A 48 -2.01 0.73 -10.56
CA VAL A 48 -0.86 0.57 -9.67
C VAL A 48 0.44 0.78 -10.43
N GLY A 49 0.94 2.02 -10.40
CA GLY A 49 2.18 2.41 -11.08
C GLY A 49 3.36 1.48 -10.78
N PHE A 50 3.51 1.07 -9.52
CA PHE A 50 4.53 0.11 -9.08
C PHE A 50 4.49 -1.23 -9.84
N TYR A 51 3.30 -1.75 -10.17
CA TYR A 51 3.12 -3.03 -10.83
C TYR A 51 3.73 -3.02 -12.25
N HIS A 52 3.67 -1.89 -12.96
CA HIS A 52 4.32 -1.72 -14.26
C HIS A 52 5.85 -1.69 -14.19
N THR A 53 6.40 -1.49 -13.00
CA THR A 53 7.85 -1.46 -12.80
C THR A 53 8.43 -2.87 -12.64
N LEU A 54 7.57 -3.87 -12.39
CA LEU A 54 7.93 -5.29 -12.33
C LEU A 54 8.11 -5.81 -13.76
N LYS A 55 9.33 -6.22 -14.11
CA LYS A 55 9.74 -6.50 -15.48
C LYS A 55 9.52 -7.95 -15.87
N THR A 56 9.70 -8.85 -14.93
CA THR A 56 9.54 -10.28 -15.19
C THR A 56 8.15 -10.74 -14.75
N GLU A 57 7.65 -11.79 -15.41
CA GLU A 57 6.37 -12.37 -15.04
C GLU A 57 6.45 -13.03 -13.66
N GLU A 58 7.63 -13.50 -13.24
CA GLU A 58 7.88 -13.98 -11.88
C GLU A 58 7.73 -12.86 -10.85
N GLU A 59 8.27 -11.67 -11.10
CA GLU A 59 8.11 -10.52 -10.19
C GLU A 59 6.63 -10.13 -10.02
N LYS A 60 5.89 -10.03 -11.13
CA LYS A 60 4.44 -9.75 -11.09
C LYS A 60 3.67 -10.85 -10.38
N TYR A 61 4.00 -12.11 -10.65
CA TYR A 61 3.38 -13.26 -10.01
C TYR A 61 3.61 -13.24 -8.49
N GLN A 62 4.83 -12.94 -8.02
CA GLN A 62 5.10 -12.82 -6.60
C GLN A 62 4.29 -11.68 -5.96
N PHE A 63 4.22 -10.52 -6.61
CA PHE A 63 3.41 -9.40 -6.13
C PHE A 63 1.93 -9.79 -6.03
N GLU A 64 1.37 -10.42 -7.06
CA GLU A 64 0.00 -10.96 -7.07
C GLU A 64 -0.26 -11.95 -5.93
N LYS A 65 0.71 -12.84 -5.64
CA LYS A 65 0.62 -13.78 -4.51
C LYS A 65 0.65 -13.08 -3.16
N MET A 66 1.47 -12.05 -2.99
CA MET A 66 1.47 -11.23 -1.76
C MET A 66 0.13 -10.53 -1.57
N ILE A 67 -0.47 -9.99 -2.63
CA ILE A 67 -1.81 -9.38 -2.61
C ILE A 67 -2.88 -10.41 -2.21
N GLN A 68 -2.87 -11.61 -2.82
CA GLN A 68 -3.82 -12.68 -2.47
C GLN A 68 -3.71 -13.08 -1.00
N LEU A 69 -2.48 -13.25 -0.50
CA LEU A 69 -2.25 -13.59 0.89
C LEU A 69 -2.78 -12.49 1.81
N PHE A 70 -2.42 -11.23 1.56
CA PHE A 70 -2.89 -10.09 2.34
C PHE A 70 -4.43 -10.05 2.40
N LEU A 71 -5.11 -10.11 1.25
CA LEU A 71 -6.58 -10.08 1.17
C LEU A 71 -7.25 -11.31 1.79
N SER A 72 -6.56 -12.44 1.85
CA SER A 72 -7.08 -13.64 2.50
C SER A 72 -6.95 -13.61 4.03
N GLU A 73 -6.02 -12.82 4.56
CA GLU A 73 -5.66 -12.82 5.98
C GLU A 73 -6.12 -11.58 6.73
N LYS A 74 -6.13 -10.42 6.06
CA LYS A 74 -6.49 -9.14 6.65
C LYS A 74 -7.92 -8.77 6.25
N ARG A 75 -8.70 -8.32 7.22
CA ARG A 75 -10.06 -7.85 6.97
C ARG A 75 -10.01 -6.41 6.46
N ILE A 76 -10.86 -6.09 5.49
CA ILE A 76 -11.08 -4.72 5.02
C ILE A 76 -12.57 -4.43 5.18
N THR A 77 -12.90 -3.44 6.01
CA THR A 77 -14.28 -3.08 6.34
C THR A 77 -14.54 -1.64 5.93
N GLY A 78 -15.63 -1.44 5.19
CA GLY A 78 -16.10 -0.12 4.82
C GLY A 78 -17.08 0.41 5.86
N ILE A 79 -16.76 1.57 6.42
CA ILE A 79 -17.66 2.34 7.27
C ILE A 79 -18.43 3.29 6.36
N GLU A 80 -19.74 3.09 6.22
CA GLU A 80 -20.61 3.88 5.32
C GLU A 80 -20.15 3.90 3.84
N VAL A 81 -19.34 2.92 3.43
CA VAL A 81 -18.82 2.81 2.07
C VAL A 81 -18.73 1.36 1.64
N VAL A 82 -18.99 1.10 0.35
CA VAL A 82 -18.85 -0.24 -0.22
C VAL A 82 -17.38 -0.51 -0.54
N VAL A 83 -16.88 -1.64 -0.03
CA VAL A 83 -15.55 -2.18 -0.32
C VAL A 83 -15.65 -3.09 -1.54
N ASP A 84 -15.57 -2.48 -2.72
CA ASP A 84 -15.47 -3.16 -4.01
C ASP A 84 -14.04 -3.71 -4.25
N ASP A 85 -13.88 -4.46 -5.34
CA ASP A 85 -12.59 -5.08 -5.68
C ASP A 85 -11.50 -4.06 -5.99
N LEU A 86 -11.87 -2.90 -6.55
CA LEU A 86 -10.95 -1.77 -6.69
C LEU A 86 -10.38 -1.37 -5.33
N THR A 87 -11.24 -1.08 -4.36
CA THR A 87 -10.84 -0.67 -3.00
C THR A 87 -9.94 -1.73 -2.36
N LYS A 88 -10.33 -3.01 -2.42
CA LYS A 88 -9.55 -4.12 -1.85
C LYS A 88 -8.15 -4.18 -2.44
N VAL A 89 -8.05 -4.15 -3.77
CA VAL A 89 -6.76 -4.26 -4.47
C VAL A 89 -5.88 -3.05 -4.18
N LEU A 90 -6.43 -1.83 -4.12
CA LEU A 90 -5.65 -0.63 -3.78
C LEU A 90 -5.15 -0.67 -2.32
N VAL A 91 -5.98 -1.06 -1.35
CA VAL A 91 -5.55 -1.25 0.04
C VAL A 91 -4.42 -2.28 0.11
N ALA A 92 -4.59 -3.43 -0.55
CA ALA A 92 -3.57 -4.47 -0.56
C ALA A 92 -2.28 -4.01 -1.25
N ALA A 93 -2.37 -3.25 -2.34
CA ALA A 93 -1.21 -2.69 -3.02
C ALA A 93 -0.45 -1.71 -2.13
N SER A 94 -1.15 -0.84 -1.40
CA SER A 94 -0.54 0.06 -0.43
C SER A 94 0.24 -0.69 0.65
N ALA A 95 -0.29 -1.83 1.11
CA ALA A 95 0.37 -2.67 2.10
C ALA A 95 1.60 -3.40 1.53
N VAL A 96 1.48 -3.96 0.32
CA VAL A 96 2.48 -4.85 -0.27
C VAL A 96 3.65 -4.09 -0.89
N ILE A 97 3.44 -2.91 -1.48
CA ILE A 97 4.50 -2.13 -2.14
C ILE A 97 5.71 -1.88 -1.22
N PRO A 98 5.55 -1.37 0.02
CA PRO A 98 6.68 -1.14 0.92
C PRO A 98 7.46 -2.40 1.26
N ILE A 99 6.77 -3.53 1.41
CA ILE A 99 7.36 -4.78 1.92
C ILE A 99 7.80 -5.75 0.83
N TYR A 100 7.56 -5.43 -0.44
CA TYR A 100 7.84 -6.32 -1.57
C TYR A 100 9.32 -6.76 -1.63
N GLY A 101 10.26 -5.95 -1.14
CA GLY A 101 11.68 -6.30 -1.07
C GLY A 101 12.05 -7.24 0.07
N PHE A 102 11.19 -7.39 1.09
CA PHE A 102 11.48 -8.17 2.29
C PHE A 102 11.16 -9.64 2.09
N LYS A 103 12.06 -10.51 2.56
CA LYS A 103 11.81 -11.95 2.58
C LYS A 103 10.96 -12.31 3.79
N ASP A 104 9.88 -13.06 3.55
CA ASP A 104 9.02 -13.65 4.59
C ASP A 104 8.48 -12.64 5.62
N TRP A 105 8.29 -11.38 5.20
CA TRP A 105 7.80 -10.31 6.06
C TRP A 105 6.28 -10.10 5.90
N GLU A 106 5.60 -9.86 7.00
CA GLU A 106 4.16 -9.60 7.09
C GLU A 106 3.91 -8.52 8.15
N TYR A 107 2.73 -7.89 8.13
CA TYR A 107 2.27 -7.02 9.22
C TYR A 107 1.71 -7.89 10.37
N PRO A 108 2.50 -8.23 11.42
CA PRO A 108 2.03 -9.16 12.45
C PRO A 108 0.90 -8.55 13.27
N ASN A 109 0.98 -7.25 13.55
CA ASN A 109 0.08 -6.53 14.43
C ASN A 109 -1.07 -5.84 13.67
N LEU A 110 -1.26 -6.11 12.37
CA LEU A 110 -2.41 -5.57 11.63
C LEU A 110 -3.61 -6.50 11.78
N GLY A 111 -4.64 -6.05 12.48
CA GLY A 111 -5.92 -6.78 12.57
C GLY A 111 -6.80 -6.52 11.35
N GLU A 112 -7.07 -5.24 11.08
CA GLU A 112 -8.11 -4.84 10.15
C GLU A 112 -7.84 -3.45 9.54
N VAL A 113 -8.29 -3.26 8.30
CA VAL A 113 -8.25 -1.97 7.60
C VAL A 113 -9.67 -1.42 7.52
N LEU A 114 -9.87 -0.22 8.05
CA LEU A 114 -11.15 0.49 8.04
C LEU A 114 -11.12 1.55 6.94
N VAL A 115 -12.09 1.49 6.03
CA VAL A 115 -12.20 2.41 4.88
C VAL A 115 -13.41 3.31 5.07
N PHE A 116 -13.23 4.63 4.90
CA PHE A 116 -14.23 5.67 5.12
C PHE A 116 -14.55 6.43 3.82
N PRO A 117 -15.74 7.03 3.69
CA PRO A 117 -16.15 7.77 2.49
C PRO A 117 -15.42 9.12 2.31
N GLY A 118 -14.69 9.61 3.31
CA GLY A 118 -14.04 10.92 3.27
C GLY A 118 -13.09 11.17 4.45
N SER A 119 -12.84 12.45 4.76
CA SER A 119 -11.94 12.84 5.86
C SER A 119 -12.34 12.21 7.19
N LEU A 120 -11.35 11.71 7.92
CA LEU A 120 -11.50 11.12 9.25
C LEU A 120 -11.88 12.16 10.31
N GLU A 121 -11.65 13.46 10.08
CA GLU A 121 -11.97 14.52 11.05
C GLU A 121 -13.47 14.56 11.40
N ARG A 122 -14.33 14.34 10.39
CA ARG A 122 -15.78 14.15 10.55
C ARG A 122 -16.13 13.05 11.55
N PHE A 123 -15.34 11.98 11.58
CA PHE A 123 -15.58 10.79 12.38
C PHE A 123 -14.86 10.82 13.73
N LYS A 124 -13.91 11.76 13.91
CA LYS A 124 -13.22 12.00 15.19
C LYS A 124 -14.02 12.89 16.14
N HIS A 125 -14.97 13.70 15.65
CA HIS A 125 -15.65 14.73 16.44
C HIS A 125 -17.19 14.67 16.47
N GLY A 126 -17.86 13.68 15.84
CA GLY A 126 -19.33 13.58 15.96
C GLY A 126 -19.98 12.33 15.37
N ASP A 127 -20.94 11.79 16.12
CA ASP A 127 -22.20 11.16 15.68
C ASP A 127 -22.20 9.98 14.68
N SER A 128 -21.12 9.22 14.54
CA SER A 128 -21.22 7.90 13.89
C SER A 128 -21.20 6.80 14.95
N GLU A 129 -22.39 6.38 15.38
CA GLU A 129 -22.60 5.26 16.31
C GLU A 129 -21.88 3.99 15.80
N ALA A 130 -21.81 3.80 14.48
CA ALA A 130 -21.06 2.73 13.83
C ALA A 130 -19.53 2.82 14.04
N VAL A 131 -18.95 4.03 14.07
CA VAL A 131 -17.52 4.24 14.34
C VAL A 131 -17.21 4.01 15.81
N SER A 132 -18.05 4.50 16.72
CA SER A 132 -17.90 4.23 18.15
C SER A 132 -18.15 2.75 18.48
N GLU A 133 -19.01 2.06 17.75
CA GLU A 133 -19.23 0.62 17.90
C GLU A 133 -18.06 -0.20 17.35
N VAL A 134 -17.46 0.17 16.21
CA VAL A 134 -16.29 -0.52 15.66
C VAL A 134 -15.02 -0.21 16.46
N LEU A 135 -14.77 1.06 16.81
CA LEU A 135 -13.64 1.49 17.64
C LEU A 135 -13.83 1.14 19.14
N GLY A 136 -15.07 0.98 19.60
CA GLY A 136 -15.42 0.58 20.98
C GLY A 136 -15.56 -0.93 21.16
N ARG A 137 -15.73 -1.70 20.08
CA ARG A 137 -15.53 -3.16 20.04
C ARG A 137 -14.07 -3.56 19.91
N VAL A 138 -13.16 -2.58 19.80
CA VAL A 138 -11.72 -2.84 19.88
C VAL A 138 -11.46 -3.39 21.26
N ASN A 139 -11.29 -4.71 21.30
CA ASN A 139 -11.05 -5.43 22.53
C ASN A 139 -9.75 -4.88 23.13
N PRO A 140 -9.77 -4.23 24.32
CA PRO A 140 -8.54 -3.68 24.92
C PRO A 140 -7.50 -4.76 25.25
N PHE A 141 -7.85 -6.04 25.06
CA PHE A 141 -7.00 -7.21 25.21
C PHE A 141 -6.45 -7.77 23.86
N GLN A 142 -6.72 -7.13 22.72
CA GLN A 142 -6.10 -7.47 21.43
C GLN A 142 -5.02 -6.46 21.08
N ASN A 143 -3.79 -6.94 20.86
CA ASN A 143 -2.64 -6.14 20.42
C ASN A 143 -2.68 -5.82 18.91
N ASP A 144 -3.86 -5.89 18.28
CA ASP A 144 -4.02 -5.71 16.85
C ASP A 144 -4.35 -4.25 16.52
N HIS A 145 -3.50 -3.60 15.73
CA HIS A 145 -3.67 -2.27 15.18
C HIS A 145 -4.67 -2.25 14.01
N TYR A 146 -5.34 -1.11 13.88
CA TYR A 146 -6.23 -0.79 12.78
C TYR A 146 -5.59 0.28 11.91
N VAL A 147 -5.70 0.11 10.59
CA VAL A 147 -5.35 1.16 9.63
C VAL A 147 -6.62 1.82 9.14
N THR A 148 -6.69 3.14 9.24
CA THR A 148 -7.84 3.92 8.77
C THR A 148 -7.51 4.63 7.47
N LEU A 149 -8.31 4.40 6.43
CA LEU A 149 -8.12 5.01 5.11
C LEU A 149 -9.38 5.72 4.64
N SER A 150 -9.20 6.87 3.99
CA SER A 150 -10.26 7.53 3.22
C SER A 150 -10.27 6.94 1.81
N LYS A 151 -11.40 6.36 1.35
CA LYS A 151 -11.57 5.81 -0.01
C LYS A 151 -11.18 6.80 -1.11
N PRO A 152 -11.67 8.06 -1.12
CA PRO A 152 -11.25 9.00 -2.16
C PRO A 152 -9.76 9.35 -2.10
N ALA A 153 -9.16 9.41 -0.90
CA ALA A 153 -7.72 9.66 -0.77
C ALA A 153 -6.88 8.48 -1.25
N LEU A 154 -7.30 7.25 -0.92
CA LEU A 154 -6.69 6.02 -1.41
C LEU A 154 -6.73 5.96 -2.94
N GLU A 155 -7.91 6.17 -3.54
CA GLU A 155 -8.05 6.16 -4.99
C GLU A 155 -7.25 7.27 -5.68
N LYS A 156 -7.16 8.46 -5.07
CA LYS A 156 -6.36 9.57 -5.57
C LYS A 156 -4.87 9.21 -5.59
N GLY A 157 -4.35 8.61 -4.52
CA GLY A 157 -2.93 8.22 -4.42
C GLY A 157 -2.48 7.25 -5.52
N PHE A 158 -3.40 6.44 -6.06
CA PHE A 158 -3.11 5.55 -7.19
C PHE A 158 -3.47 6.15 -8.56
N ASN A 159 -4.17 7.28 -8.62
CA ASN A 159 -4.52 7.95 -9.86
C ASN A 159 -3.52 9.02 -10.28
N ASP A 160 -2.87 9.67 -9.33
CA ASP A 160 -2.01 10.82 -9.58
C ASP A 160 -0.66 10.69 -8.89
N MET A 161 0.25 9.93 -9.50
CA MET A 161 1.63 9.85 -9.00
C MET A 161 2.40 11.17 -9.15
N ALA A 162 1.82 12.21 -9.79
CA ALA A 162 2.46 13.50 -9.95
C ALA A 162 2.41 14.35 -8.67
N ASP A 163 1.47 14.11 -7.77
CA ASP A 163 1.34 14.89 -6.53
C ASP A 163 2.27 14.43 -5.40
N ARG A 164 2.93 13.26 -5.57
CA ARG A 164 3.88 12.64 -4.62
C ARG A 164 3.22 12.16 -3.32
N GLN A 165 1.89 11.98 -3.32
CA GLN A 165 1.13 11.61 -2.14
C GLN A 165 0.40 10.30 -2.36
N ASN A 166 0.57 9.37 -1.44
CA ASN A 166 -0.17 8.11 -1.42
C ASN A 166 -0.50 7.76 0.03
N VAL A 167 -1.67 8.23 0.48
CA VAL A 167 -2.15 8.02 1.86
C VAL A 167 -2.16 6.54 2.24
N GLY A 168 -2.45 5.65 1.31
CA GLY A 168 -2.36 4.22 1.58
C GLY A 168 -0.94 3.81 1.96
N ILE A 169 0.05 4.12 1.12
CA ILE A 169 1.47 3.82 1.41
C ILE A 169 1.92 4.50 2.71
N HIS A 170 1.47 5.73 2.95
CA HIS A 170 1.77 6.51 4.16
C HIS A 170 1.33 5.77 5.44
N GLU A 171 0.06 5.37 5.53
CA GLU A 171 -0.45 4.68 6.73
C GLU A 171 0.25 3.31 6.94
N PHE A 172 0.56 2.60 5.87
CA PHE A 172 1.32 1.34 5.98
C PHE A 172 2.80 1.56 6.33
N ALA A 173 3.37 2.73 6.02
CA ALA A 173 4.71 3.09 6.48
C ALA A 173 4.74 3.30 8.00
N HIS A 174 3.69 3.86 8.60
CA HIS A 174 3.57 3.94 10.07
C HIS A 174 3.50 2.56 10.72
N LEU A 175 2.80 1.60 10.13
CA LEU A 175 2.81 0.22 10.63
C LEU A 175 4.19 -0.44 10.51
N LEU A 176 4.94 -0.09 9.47
CA LEU A 176 6.30 -0.56 9.32
C LEU A 176 7.23 0.06 10.36
N ASP A 177 7.10 1.35 10.63
CA ASP A 177 7.81 2.01 11.71
C ASP A 177 7.55 1.30 13.04
N GLN A 178 6.28 0.99 13.32
CA GLN A 178 5.83 0.29 14.53
C GLN A 178 6.21 -1.20 14.64
N ALA A 179 6.98 -1.75 13.70
CA ALA A 179 7.28 -3.18 13.70
C ALA A 179 8.07 -3.64 14.94
N ASP A 180 8.83 -2.75 15.58
CA ASP A 180 9.54 -2.98 16.85
C ASP A 180 8.72 -2.62 18.11
N GLY A 181 7.50 -2.10 17.92
CA GLY A 181 6.60 -1.64 18.98
C GLY A 181 6.57 -0.12 19.19
N GLU A 182 7.42 0.65 18.51
CA GLU A 182 7.49 2.11 18.66
C GLU A 182 7.19 2.85 17.34
N ILE A 183 6.50 3.99 17.41
CA ILE A 183 6.29 4.88 16.25
C ILE A 183 7.21 6.10 16.43
N ASN A 184 8.42 6.01 15.90
CA ASN A 184 9.51 6.97 16.15
C ASN A 184 10.34 7.31 14.88
N GLY A 185 9.92 6.86 13.71
CA GLY A 185 10.59 7.02 12.42
C GLY A 185 11.83 6.14 12.25
N ARG A 186 12.06 5.13 13.10
CA ARG A 186 13.27 4.29 13.10
C ARG A 186 12.88 2.85 12.77
N PRO A 187 13.17 2.37 11.55
CA PRO A 187 12.78 1.03 11.11
C PRO A 187 13.68 -0.09 11.67
N THR A 188 13.91 -0.15 12.98
CA THR A 188 14.93 -1.02 13.60
C THR A 188 14.63 -2.51 13.45
N ALA A 189 13.34 -2.89 13.31
CA ALA A 189 12.92 -4.28 13.15
C ALA A 189 13.44 -4.96 11.86
N TYR A 190 13.84 -4.19 10.84
CA TYR A 190 14.29 -4.73 9.55
C TYR A 190 15.47 -3.97 8.92
N LEU A 191 15.93 -2.89 9.54
CA LEU A 191 17.15 -2.21 9.17
C LEU A 191 18.33 -2.84 9.94
N PRO A 192 19.45 -3.21 9.27
CA PRO A 192 20.67 -3.64 9.96
C PRO A 192 21.14 -2.61 10.99
N ASP A 193 21.61 -3.09 12.14
CA ASP A 193 22.04 -2.25 13.29
C ASP A 193 23.04 -1.16 12.90
N ASP A 194 23.96 -1.47 11.98
CA ASP A 194 24.98 -0.54 11.50
C ASP A 194 24.42 0.62 10.65
N LEU A 195 23.19 0.48 10.16
CA LEU A 195 22.49 1.51 9.38
C LEU A 195 21.49 2.33 10.19
N VAL A 196 21.14 1.91 11.42
CA VAL A 196 20.17 2.62 12.29
C VAL A 196 20.67 4.04 12.61
N GLN A 197 21.87 4.18 13.17
CA GLN A 197 22.43 5.48 13.50
C GLN A 197 22.63 6.38 12.25
N PRO A 198 23.22 5.89 11.14
CA PRO A 198 23.29 6.66 9.90
C PRO A 198 21.93 7.14 9.36
N TRP A 199 20.88 6.34 9.51
CA TRP A 199 19.52 6.73 9.15
C TRP A 199 19.01 7.86 10.04
N GLU A 200 19.13 7.73 11.36
CA GLU A 200 18.70 8.75 12.31
C GLU A 200 19.37 10.11 12.03
N GLU A 201 20.69 10.11 11.87
CA GLU A 201 21.44 11.33 11.56
C GLU A 201 21.01 11.95 10.22
N LEU A 202 20.66 11.14 9.22
CA LEU A 202 20.15 11.61 7.94
C LEU A 202 18.75 12.20 8.09
N MET A 203 17.85 11.49 8.78
CA MET A 203 16.48 11.92 9.09
C MET A 203 16.48 13.28 9.79
N TYR A 204 17.22 13.43 10.90
CA TYR A 204 17.27 14.69 11.64
C TYR A 204 17.80 15.86 10.79
N ARG A 205 18.83 15.61 9.97
CA ARG A 205 19.34 16.63 9.04
C ARG A 205 18.29 17.03 8.01
N LYS A 206 17.54 16.06 7.46
CA LYS A 206 16.48 16.31 6.47
C LYS A 206 15.28 17.04 7.06
N ILE A 207 14.82 16.65 8.25
CA ILE A 207 13.77 17.38 8.97
C ILE A 207 14.20 18.84 9.20
N LYS A 208 15.45 19.09 9.60
CA LYS A 208 15.97 20.45 9.78
C LYS A 208 16.00 21.25 8.48
N GLN A 209 16.37 20.64 7.35
CA GLN A 209 16.32 21.28 6.02
C GLN A 209 14.90 21.65 5.62
N ILE A 210 13.93 20.75 5.83
CA ILE A 210 12.51 21.01 5.56
C ILE A 210 11.99 22.17 6.41
N LYS A 211 12.27 22.20 7.72
CA LYS A 211 11.86 23.29 8.62
C LYS A 211 12.41 24.66 8.22
N LYS A 212 13.55 24.70 7.54
CA LYS A 212 14.17 25.92 7.01
C LYS A 212 13.65 26.32 5.62
N GLY A 213 12.82 25.50 4.99
CA GLY A 213 12.42 25.69 3.59
C GLY A 213 13.51 25.37 2.56
N GLU A 214 14.54 24.62 2.96
CA GLU A 214 15.69 24.25 2.11
C GLU A 214 15.52 22.88 1.43
N SER A 215 14.29 22.38 1.33
CA SER A 215 13.96 21.04 0.82
C SER A 215 12.67 21.07 0.00
N ASP A 216 12.56 20.24 -1.04
CA ASP A 216 11.34 20.05 -1.83
C ASP A 216 10.46 18.88 -1.35
N ILE A 217 10.83 18.24 -0.23
CA ILE A 217 9.96 17.32 0.51
C ILE A 217 8.84 18.11 1.18
N ASN A 218 7.63 17.54 1.17
CA ASN A 218 6.45 18.11 1.80
C ASN A 218 6.74 18.54 3.26
N PRO A 219 6.48 19.81 3.64
CA PRO A 219 6.67 20.31 5.00
C PRO A 219 6.01 19.47 6.09
N TYR A 220 4.92 18.75 5.76
CA TYR A 220 4.25 17.84 6.68
C TYR A 220 5.19 16.76 7.23
N GLY A 221 6.15 16.29 6.43
CA GLY A 221 7.16 15.33 6.88
C GLY A 221 8.14 15.89 7.92
N ALA A 222 8.07 17.18 8.28
CA ALA A 222 8.85 17.74 9.39
C ALA A 222 8.06 17.89 10.69
N THR A 223 6.82 17.39 10.73
CA THR A 223 5.96 17.40 11.93
C THR A 223 6.63 16.61 13.07
N ASN A 224 7.04 15.37 12.78
CA ASN A 224 7.83 14.51 13.65
C ASN A 224 8.59 13.46 12.81
N GLU A 225 9.35 12.60 13.46
CA GLU A 225 10.19 11.56 12.86
C GLU A 225 9.39 10.48 12.12
N ALA A 226 8.27 10.01 12.69
CA ALA A 226 7.41 9.04 12.04
C ALA A 226 6.78 9.60 10.76
N GLU A 227 6.30 10.83 10.80
CA GLU A 227 5.79 11.55 9.62
C GLU A 227 6.87 11.76 8.57
N PHE A 228 8.11 12.03 8.98
CA PHE A 228 9.23 12.09 8.05
C PHE A 228 9.41 10.75 7.32
N PHE A 229 9.42 9.64 8.06
CA PHE A 229 9.60 8.32 7.48
C PHE A 229 8.46 7.98 6.50
N ALA A 230 7.21 8.23 6.88
CA ALA A 230 6.06 7.97 6.02
C ALA A 230 6.09 8.83 4.74
N VAL A 231 6.34 10.14 4.84
CA VAL A 231 6.44 11.04 3.68
C VAL A 231 7.63 10.68 2.79
N ALA A 232 8.78 10.32 3.38
CA ALA A 232 9.93 9.87 2.62
C ALA A 232 9.65 8.57 1.84
N THR A 233 8.84 7.68 2.44
CA THR A 233 8.38 6.42 1.84
C THR A 233 7.46 6.68 0.65
N GLU A 234 6.49 7.60 0.78
CA GLU A 234 5.65 8.03 -0.35
C GLU A 234 6.51 8.50 -1.53
N TYR A 235 7.45 9.43 -1.29
CA TYR A 235 8.33 9.95 -2.34
C TYR A 235 9.17 8.84 -2.98
N PHE A 236 9.60 7.84 -2.21
CA PHE A 236 10.42 6.74 -2.68
C PHE A 236 9.69 5.82 -3.65
N PHE A 237 8.40 5.57 -3.42
CA PHE A 237 7.61 4.69 -4.29
C PHE A 237 6.86 5.44 -5.40
N GLU A 238 6.43 6.68 -5.17
CA GLU A 238 5.69 7.49 -6.15
C GLU A 238 6.62 8.20 -7.14
N LYS A 239 7.73 8.79 -6.67
CA LYS A 239 8.69 9.54 -7.51
C LYS A 239 10.16 9.23 -7.21
N PRO A 240 10.59 7.97 -7.32
CA PRO A 240 11.96 7.57 -7.01
C PRO A 240 13.03 8.28 -7.86
N GLY A 241 12.71 8.61 -9.11
CA GLY A 241 13.62 9.33 -10.00
C GLY A 241 13.98 10.71 -9.46
N GLN A 242 12.96 11.49 -9.10
CA GLN A 242 13.11 12.83 -8.53
C GLN A 242 13.76 12.78 -7.15
N LEU A 243 13.35 11.83 -6.30
CA LEU A 243 13.96 11.67 -4.97
C LEU A 243 15.46 11.34 -5.08
N ALA A 244 15.86 10.49 -6.03
CA ALA A 244 17.26 10.17 -6.25
C ALA A 244 18.09 11.32 -6.83
N GLU A 245 17.46 12.25 -7.56
CA GLU A 245 18.11 13.43 -8.12
C GLU A 245 18.27 14.53 -7.06
N ASN A 246 17.18 14.88 -6.38
CA ASN A 246 17.14 15.99 -5.42
C ASN A 246 17.73 15.58 -4.05
N HIS A 247 17.58 14.31 -3.67
CA HIS A 247 17.99 13.79 -2.36
C HIS A 247 18.72 12.42 -2.47
N PRO A 248 19.87 12.35 -3.17
CA PRO A 248 20.56 11.09 -3.47
C PRO A 248 20.93 10.27 -2.22
N GLY A 249 21.33 10.94 -1.13
CA GLY A 249 21.64 10.28 0.14
C GLY A 249 20.41 9.61 0.78
N LEU A 250 19.27 10.31 0.77
CA LEU A 250 18.00 9.78 1.27
C LEU A 250 17.52 8.61 0.42
N TYR A 251 17.57 8.75 -0.91
CA TYR A 251 17.22 7.67 -1.82
C TYR A 251 18.08 6.42 -1.62
N LYS A 252 19.40 6.58 -1.45
CA LYS A 252 20.31 5.46 -1.19
C LYS A 252 19.95 4.76 0.12
N MET A 253 19.65 5.51 1.18
CA MET A 253 19.28 4.95 2.48
C MET A 253 17.95 4.19 2.39
N LEU A 254 16.92 4.76 1.78
CA LEU A 254 15.62 4.10 1.57
C LEU A 254 15.73 2.85 0.68
N THR A 255 16.69 2.83 -0.27
CA THR A 255 17.01 1.62 -1.04
C THR A 255 17.53 0.48 -0.15
N GLN A 256 18.30 0.80 0.90
CA GLN A 256 18.75 -0.20 1.88
C GLN A 256 17.59 -0.60 2.80
N ILE A 257 16.86 0.37 3.35
CA ILE A 257 15.72 0.15 4.26
C ILE A 257 14.69 -0.77 3.62
N PHE A 258 14.24 -0.48 2.40
CA PHE A 258 13.20 -1.26 1.73
C PHE A 258 13.71 -2.46 0.95
N GLN A 259 15.04 -2.62 0.81
CA GLN A 259 15.65 -3.65 -0.03
C GLN A 259 15.13 -3.62 -1.49
N GLN A 260 14.73 -2.43 -1.95
CA GLN A 260 14.14 -2.20 -3.27
C GLN A 260 14.87 -1.06 -3.96
N ASN A 261 14.98 -1.09 -5.29
CA ASN A 261 15.51 0.03 -6.07
C ASN A 261 14.50 0.48 -7.14
N PRO A 262 13.47 1.25 -6.74
CA PRO A 262 12.42 1.66 -7.65
C PRO A 262 12.97 2.44 -8.85
N LYS A 263 13.95 3.35 -8.70
CA LYS A 263 14.53 4.09 -9.86
C LYS A 263 15.05 3.18 -10.97
N ARG A 264 15.68 2.05 -10.64
CA ARG A 264 16.13 1.07 -11.66
C ARG A 264 14.97 0.40 -12.39
N ARG A 265 13.81 0.32 -11.74
CA ARG A 265 12.55 -0.16 -12.31
C ARG A 265 11.82 0.93 -13.11
N PHE A 266 11.88 2.19 -12.68
CA PHE A 266 11.26 3.38 -13.29
C PHE A 266 12.00 3.95 -14.53
N LYS A 267 12.81 3.16 -15.25
CA LYS A 267 13.42 3.60 -16.53
C LYS A 267 12.40 3.76 -17.68
N LEU A 268 11.13 3.47 -17.43
CA LEU A 268 10.03 3.60 -18.39
C LEU A 268 9.50 5.04 -18.38
N ASN A 269 9.16 5.55 -19.57
CA ASN A 269 8.65 6.90 -19.74
C ASN A 269 7.21 6.96 -19.21
N PHE A 270 7.02 7.37 -17.95
CA PHE A 270 5.72 7.31 -17.26
C PHE A 270 4.57 8.04 -17.96
N ARG A 271 4.89 9.02 -18.79
CA ARG A 271 3.92 9.74 -19.62
C ARG A 271 3.24 8.86 -20.68
N GLU A 272 3.89 7.77 -21.08
CA GLU A 272 3.34 6.77 -22.01
C GLU A 272 2.52 5.69 -21.29
N LEU A 273 2.85 5.39 -20.02
CA LEU A 273 2.15 4.41 -19.18
C LEU A 273 0.88 4.96 -18.52
N LEU A 274 0.89 6.22 -18.07
CA LEU A 274 -0.27 6.91 -17.48
C LEU A 274 -1.33 7.31 -18.52
N ASN A 275 -1.17 6.82 -19.75
CA ASN A 275 -2.10 7.07 -20.83
C ASN A 275 -2.54 5.72 -21.43
N PRO A 276 -3.38 4.94 -20.72
CA PRO A 276 -3.95 3.71 -21.26
C PRO A 276 -4.89 3.98 -22.46
N TYR A 277 -5.28 5.25 -22.66
CA TYR A 277 -5.91 5.79 -23.88
C TYR A 277 -4.93 6.61 -24.74
N GLY A 278 -3.64 6.33 -24.66
CA GLY A 278 -2.56 7.23 -25.05
C GLY A 278 -2.18 7.38 -26.50
N LYS A 279 -3.11 7.11 -27.41
CA LYS A 279 -3.18 7.96 -28.59
C LYS A 279 -3.99 9.19 -28.21
N ARG A 280 -3.40 10.39 -28.31
CA ARG A 280 -4.22 11.59 -28.47
C ARG A 280 -5.20 11.30 -29.61
N LEU A 281 -6.47 11.10 -29.29
CA LEU A 281 -7.53 10.84 -30.27
C LEU A 281 -7.41 11.91 -31.36
N GLY A 282 -7.02 11.47 -32.54
CA GLY A 282 -6.77 12.36 -33.67
C GLY A 282 -8.05 13.13 -33.97
N ARG A 283 -7.97 14.42 -34.32
CA ARG A 283 -9.16 15.23 -34.63
C ARG A 283 -10.08 14.57 -35.67
N ASN A 284 -9.54 13.70 -36.52
CA ASN A 284 -10.26 12.98 -37.57
C ASN A 284 -10.56 11.50 -37.26
N GLU A 285 -10.21 10.99 -36.08
CA GLU A 285 -10.51 9.60 -35.67
C GLU A 285 -11.96 9.44 -35.19
N PRO A 286 -12.47 8.20 -35.23
CA PRO A 286 -13.55 7.64 -34.44
C PRO A 286 -13.97 8.39 -33.18
N CYS A 287 -15.12 9.07 -33.05
CA CYS A 287 -15.46 9.58 -31.72
C CYS A 287 -15.84 8.44 -30.75
N PRO A 288 -15.21 8.33 -29.57
CA PRO A 288 -15.51 7.28 -28.59
C PRO A 288 -16.91 7.39 -27.96
N CYS A 289 -17.65 8.49 -28.22
CA CYS A 289 -19.05 8.69 -27.81
C CYS A 289 -20.03 7.75 -28.54
N GLY A 290 -19.60 7.03 -29.58
CA GLY A 290 -20.44 6.13 -30.37
C GLY A 290 -21.31 6.83 -31.43
N SER A 291 -21.12 8.14 -31.66
CA SER A 291 -21.96 8.94 -32.58
C SER A 291 -21.69 8.73 -34.07
N ALA A 292 -20.80 7.82 -34.45
CA ALA A 292 -20.26 7.64 -35.81
C ALA A 292 -19.58 8.90 -36.43
N GLU A 293 -19.47 10.00 -35.70
CA GLU A 293 -18.78 11.21 -36.15
C GLU A 293 -17.28 11.23 -35.81
N LYS A 294 -16.52 12.11 -36.47
CA LYS A 294 -15.11 12.39 -36.13
C LYS A 294 -15.03 13.08 -34.76
N TYR A 295 -14.00 12.80 -33.96
CA TYR A 295 -13.84 13.36 -32.61
C TYR A 295 -13.96 14.89 -32.55
N LYS A 296 -13.43 15.61 -33.57
CA LYS A 296 -13.54 17.08 -33.66
C LYS A 296 -14.97 17.63 -33.79
N ASN A 297 -15.93 16.80 -34.19
CA ASN A 297 -17.32 17.19 -34.43
C ASN A 297 -18.29 16.73 -33.32
N CYS A 298 -17.96 15.67 -32.55
CA CYS A 298 -18.75 15.21 -31.38
C CYS A 298 -18.23 15.82 -30.07
N CYS A 299 -17.12 15.28 -29.53
CA CYS A 299 -16.72 15.53 -28.14
C CYS A 299 -15.49 16.43 -27.95
N LEU A 300 -14.83 16.88 -29.02
CA LEU A 300 -13.68 17.78 -28.87
C LEU A 300 -14.15 19.18 -28.42
N PRO A 301 -13.70 19.68 -27.25
CA PRO A 301 -14.08 21.01 -26.77
C PRO A 301 -13.64 22.09 -27.77
N LYS A 302 -14.58 22.89 -28.27
CA LYS A 302 -14.24 24.07 -29.07
C LYS A 302 -13.55 25.06 -28.13
N LYS A 303 -12.27 25.37 -28.39
CA LYS A 303 -11.58 26.46 -27.67
C LYS A 303 -12.45 27.71 -27.79
N GLN A 304 -12.94 28.22 -26.66
CA GLN A 304 -13.50 29.57 -26.60
C GLN A 304 -12.36 30.53 -26.93
N SER A 305 -12.57 31.33 -27.97
CA SER A 305 -11.67 32.40 -28.38
C SER A 305 -11.64 33.46 -27.29
N ALA A 306 -10.48 33.63 -26.66
CA ALA A 306 -10.10 34.86 -25.97
C ALA A 306 -9.40 35.77 -26.97
#